data_AF-A0A935FRU1-F1
#
_entry.id   AF-A0A935FRU1-F1
#
_cell.length_a   1.000
_cell.length_b   1.000
_cell.length_c   1.000
_cell.angle_alpha   90.00
_cell.angle_beta   90.00
_cell.angle_gamma   90.00
#
_symmetry.space_group_name_H-M   'P 1'
#
loop_
_entity.id
_entity.type
_entity.pdbx_description
1 polymer ?
#
loop_
_entity_poly.entity_id
_entity_poly.type
_entity_poly.pdbx_seq_one_letter_code
_entity_poly.pdbx_strand_id
1 'polypeptide(L)'
;MYDFGKKTGNNEFISKYDVNISYLISIRDDDLVIFLNALISDTEANKDELADYAINDQTIAGFIQKFNSYFKAVSSKERVAAEKRAAIQSISGNFRYADELLRSLDKLVEKYRNIDPEFFNGYKSARTIKDLGMRRKAILTQLKHKARND
;
A
#
# COMPACT_ATOMS: atom_id res chain seq x y z
N MET A 1 26.92 -13.62 13.69
CA MET A 1 27.79 -12.44 13.47
C MET A 1 28.27 -11.79 14.76
N TYR A 2 27.40 -11.50 15.74
CA TYR A 2 27.84 -10.95 17.02
C TYR A 2 28.90 -11.83 17.74
N ASP A 3 28.63 -13.13 17.88
CA ASP A 3 29.59 -14.07 18.50
C ASP A 3 30.88 -14.24 17.69
N PHE A 4 30.78 -14.11 16.36
CA PHE A 4 31.94 -14.10 15.48
C PHE A 4 32.81 -12.85 15.72
N GLY A 5 32.19 -11.66 15.82
CA GLY A 5 32.88 -10.42 16.18
C GLY A 5 33.56 -10.48 17.55
N LYS A 6 32.94 -11.15 18.54
CA LYS A 6 33.58 -11.41 19.84
C LYS A 6 34.82 -12.29 19.75
N LYS A 7 34.79 -13.33 18.91
CA LYS A 7 35.92 -14.25 18.72
C LYS A 7 37.08 -13.60 17.95
N THR A 8 36.78 -12.79 16.94
CA THR A 8 37.79 -12.10 16.12
C THR A 8 38.27 -10.76 16.71
N GLY A 9 37.62 -10.26 17.75
CA GLY A 9 37.91 -8.95 18.34
C GLY A 9 37.45 -7.77 17.47
N ASN A 10 36.56 -8.02 16.51
CA ASN A 10 36.03 -6.98 15.63
C ASN A 10 34.88 -6.21 16.31
N ASN A 11 35.22 -5.06 16.90
CA ASN A 11 34.26 -4.18 17.59
C ASN A 11 33.15 -3.63 16.69
N GLU A 12 33.37 -3.55 15.38
CA GLU A 12 32.37 -3.09 14.42
C GLU A 12 31.22 -4.10 14.33
N PHE A 13 31.54 -5.39 14.22
CA PHE A 13 30.54 -6.46 14.16
C PHE A 13 29.80 -6.62 15.48
N ILE A 14 30.50 -6.46 16.60
CA ILE A 14 29.86 -6.49 17.92
C ILE A 14 28.82 -5.37 18.00
N SER A 15 29.20 -4.13 17.67
CA SER A 15 28.28 -2.99 17.76
C SER A 15 27.12 -3.07 16.76
N LYS A 16 27.38 -3.56 15.55
CA LYS A 16 26.41 -3.64 14.46
C LYS A 16 25.37 -4.75 14.66
N TYR A 17 25.76 -5.86 15.28
CA TYR A 17 24.91 -7.06 15.42
C TYR A 17 24.46 -7.35 16.86
N ASP A 18 24.70 -6.43 17.80
CA ASP A 18 24.12 -6.48 19.15
C ASP A 18 22.66 -6.02 19.13
N VAL A 19 21.79 -6.87 18.56
CA VAL A 19 20.36 -6.59 18.39
C VAL A 19 19.52 -7.66 19.08
N ASN A 20 18.42 -7.22 19.70
CA ASN A 20 17.44 -8.12 20.30
C ASN A 20 16.25 -8.37 19.34
N ILE A 21 15.48 -9.42 19.62
CA ILE A 21 14.32 -9.79 18.79
C ILE A 21 13.28 -8.66 18.76
N SER A 22 13.04 -8.01 19.90
CA SER A 22 12.10 -6.90 20.01
C SER A 22 12.46 -5.73 19.09
N TYR A 23 13.74 -5.43 18.95
CA TYR A 23 14.28 -4.41 18.07
C TYR A 23 13.99 -4.76 16.61
N LEU A 24 14.30 -5.99 16.19
CA LEU A 24 14.04 -6.47 14.83
C LEU A 24 12.55 -6.45 14.47
N ILE A 25 11.66 -6.65 15.44
CA ILE A 25 10.20 -6.55 15.23
C ILE A 25 9.75 -5.09 15.13
N SER A 26 10.44 -4.16 15.80
CA SER A 26 10.05 -2.75 15.89
C SER A 26 10.54 -1.87 14.74
N ILE A 27 11.59 -2.30 14.02
CA ILE A 27 12.12 -1.54 12.90
C ILE A 27 11.19 -1.58 11.69
N ARG A 28 11.27 -0.54 10.86
CA ARG A 28 10.46 -0.45 9.65
C ARG A 28 10.88 -1.53 8.66
N ASP A 29 9.93 -2.00 7.86
CA ASP A 29 10.18 -3.04 6.86
C ASP A 29 11.37 -2.67 5.93
N ASP A 30 11.47 -1.40 5.51
CA ASP A 30 12.58 -0.90 4.67
C ASP A 30 13.94 -0.97 5.38
N ASP A 31 13.98 -0.54 6.65
CA ASP A 31 15.20 -0.55 7.46
C ASP A 31 15.63 -1.99 7.79
N LEU A 32 14.66 -2.89 7.98
CA LEU A 32 14.89 -4.33 8.17
C LEU A 32 15.48 -4.96 6.91
N VAL A 33 15.00 -4.61 5.72
CA VAL A 33 15.58 -5.08 4.46
C VAL A 33 17.03 -4.63 4.32
N ILE A 34 17.34 -3.37 4.66
CA ILE A 34 18.72 -2.86 4.63
C ILE A 34 19.61 -3.62 5.61
N PHE A 35 19.13 -3.81 6.85
CA PHE A 35 19.85 -4.56 7.88
C PHE A 35 20.12 -6.01 7.46
N LEU A 36 19.12 -6.72 6.93
CA LEU A 36 19.26 -8.11 6.49
C LEU A 36 20.20 -8.24 5.29
N ASN A 37 20.18 -7.29 4.35
CA ASN A 37 21.16 -7.27 3.25
C ASN A 37 22.59 -7.08 3.76
N ALA A 38 22.81 -6.17 4.70
CA ALA A 38 24.12 -5.97 5.31
C ALA A 38 24.59 -7.26 6.03
N LEU A 39 23.68 -7.95 6.73
CA LEU A 39 23.96 -9.22 7.38
C LEU A 39 24.35 -10.31 6.37
N ILE A 40 23.63 -10.44 5.26
CA ILE A 40 23.95 -11.41 4.20
C ILE A 40 25.33 -11.11 3.61
N SER A 41 25.59 -9.85 3.25
CA SER A 41 26.87 -9.42 2.67
C SER A 41 28.04 -9.71 3.61
N ASP A 42 27.92 -9.39 4.90
CA ASP A 42 28.98 -9.63 5.88
C ASP A 42 29.15 -11.14 6.14
N THR A 43 28.08 -11.93 6.06
CA THR A 43 28.14 -13.39 6.22
C THR A 43 28.82 -14.06 5.03
N GLU A 44 28.52 -13.62 3.80
CA GLU A 44 29.16 -14.13 2.58
C GLU A 44 30.66 -13.77 2.55
N ALA A 45 31.02 -12.56 2.99
CA ALA A 45 32.41 -12.11 3.06
C ALA A 45 33.26 -12.89 4.06
N ASN A 46 32.65 -13.44 5.13
CA ASN A 46 33.34 -14.15 6.21
C ASN A 46 32.99 -15.65 6.25
N LYS A 47 32.43 -16.20 5.17
CA LYS A 47 31.86 -17.55 5.16
C LYS A 47 32.84 -18.65 5.59
N ASP A 48 34.12 -18.51 5.23
CA ASP A 48 35.14 -19.53 5.50
C ASP A 48 35.45 -19.60 7.00
N GLU A 49 35.43 -18.46 7.70
CA GLU A 49 35.66 -18.38 9.14
C GLU A 49 34.39 -18.70 9.96
N LEU A 50 33.22 -18.59 9.33
CA LEU A 50 31.93 -18.93 9.93
C LEU A 50 31.59 -20.42 9.85
N ALA A 51 32.39 -21.21 9.13
CA ALA A 51 32.26 -22.67 9.10
C ALA A 51 32.36 -23.29 10.51
N ASP A 52 33.20 -22.72 11.39
CA ASP A 52 33.33 -23.09 12.81
C ASP A 52 32.02 -22.96 13.60
N TYR A 53 31.10 -22.10 13.13
CA TYR A 53 29.80 -21.85 13.74
C TYR A 53 28.67 -22.66 13.09
N ALA A 54 29.01 -23.69 12.30
CA ALA A 54 28.08 -24.50 11.52
C ALA A 54 27.24 -23.68 10.51
N ILE A 55 27.69 -22.48 10.15
CA ILE A 55 27.10 -21.69 9.07
C ILE A 55 27.72 -22.18 7.76
N ASN A 56 27.02 -23.09 7.10
CA ASN A 56 27.39 -23.65 5.82
C ASN A 56 26.64 -22.97 4.65
N ASP A 57 27.10 -23.21 3.43
CA ASP A 57 26.49 -22.64 2.21
C ASP A 57 24.98 -22.92 2.11
N GLN A 58 24.52 -24.07 2.60
CA GLN A 58 23.09 -24.44 2.64
C GLN A 58 22.29 -23.51 3.58
N THR A 59 22.85 -23.16 4.73
CA THR A 59 22.21 -22.26 5.70
C THR A 59 22.13 -20.84 5.14
N ILE A 60 23.20 -20.37 4.49
CA ILE A 60 23.23 -19.06 3.82
C ILE A 60 22.18 -19.03 2.70
N ALA A 61 22.15 -20.05 1.83
CA ALA A 61 21.17 -20.15 0.77
C ALA A 61 19.72 -20.18 1.31
N GLY A 62 19.46 -20.92 2.39
CA GLY A 62 18.15 -20.95 3.05
C GLY A 62 17.75 -19.60 3.63
N PHE A 63 18.70 -18.84 4.16
CA PHE A 63 18.47 -17.49 4.66
C PHE A 63 18.15 -16.50 3.52
N ILE A 64 18.93 -16.55 2.43
CA ILE A 64 18.70 -15.74 1.23
C ILE A 64 17.31 -16.01 0.63
N GLN A 65 16.86 -17.27 0.60
CA GLN A 65 15.51 -17.61 0.13
C GLN A 65 14.41 -16.98 1.00
N LYS A 66 14.55 -17.03 2.32
CA LYS A 66 13.60 -16.41 3.26
C LYS A 66 13.60 -14.89 3.11
N PHE A 67 14.79 -14.29 2.99
CA PHE A 67 14.96 -12.87 2.74
C PHE A 67 14.27 -12.43 1.44
N ASN A 68 14.51 -13.12 0.33
CA ASN A 68 13.89 -12.82 -0.96
C ASN A 68 12.36 -12.93 -0.91
N SER A 69 11.84 -13.92 -0.18
CA SER A 69 10.40 -14.10 0.03
C SER A 69 9.80 -12.93 0.82
N TYR A 70 10.47 -12.49 1.88
CA TYR A 70 10.07 -11.33 2.67
C TYR A 70 10.14 -10.03 1.86
N PHE A 71 11.26 -9.76 1.18
CA PHE A 71 11.44 -8.59 0.32
C PHE A 71 10.36 -8.48 -0.77
N LYS A 72 10.02 -9.61 -1.40
CA LYS A 72 8.93 -9.68 -2.39
C LYS A 72 7.56 -9.36 -1.76
N ALA A 73 7.30 -9.82 -0.54
CA ALA A 73 6.05 -9.53 0.16
C ALA A 73 5.93 -8.02 0.49
N VAL A 74 6.98 -7.42 1.04
CA VAL A 74 7.03 -5.98 1.36
C VAL A 74 6.81 -5.13 0.12
N SER A 75 7.62 -5.35 -0.93
CA SER A 75 7.51 -4.60 -2.18
C SER A 75 6.13 -4.75 -2.86
N SER A 76 5.52 -5.94 -2.80
CA SER A 76 4.19 -6.16 -3.36
C SER A 76 3.11 -5.32 -2.66
N LYS A 77 3.19 -5.17 -1.34
CA LYS A 77 2.22 -4.41 -0.54
C LYS A 77 2.27 -2.92 -0.89
N GLU A 78 3.46 -2.36 -1.02
CA GLU A 78 3.64 -0.96 -1.41
C GLU A 78 3.15 -0.70 -2.83
N ARG A 79 3.48 -1.61 -3.76
CA ARG A 79 3.02 -1.52 -5.14
C ARG A 79 1.50 -1.52 -5.25
N VAL A 80 0.83 -2.43 -4.54
CA VAL A 80 -0.64 -2.50 -4.52
C VAL A 80 -1.26 -1.21 -3.96
N ALA A 81 -0.67 -0.62 -2.92
CA ALA A 81 -1.17 0.63 -2.35
C ALA A 81 -1.02 1.81 -3.34
N ALA A 82 0.11 1.89 -4.03
CA ALA A 82 0.37 2.91 -5.04
C ALA A 82 -0.57 2.74 -6.26
N GLU A 83 -0.69 1.53 -6.79
CA GLU A 83 -1.59 1.18 -7.90
C GLU A 83 -3.05 1.55 -7.57
N LYS A 84 -3.51 1.22 -6.36
CA LYS A 84 -4.87 1.57 -5.91
C LYS A 84 -5.08 3.08 -5.87
N ARG A 85 -4.12 3.84 -5.34
CA ARG A 85 -4.21 5.31 -5.28
C ARG A 85 -4.27 5.91 -6.69
N ALA A 86 -3.38 5.46 -7.58
CA ALA A 86 -3.34 5.91 -8.97
C ALA A 86 -4.66 5.58 -9.70
N ALA A 87 -5.20 4.38 -9.52
CA ALA A 87 -6.48 3.98 -10.11
C ALA A 87 -7.64 4.85 -9.61
N ILE A 88 -7.73 5.09 -8.29
CA ILE A 88 -8.77 5.96 -7.71
C ILE A 88 -8.65 7.39 -8.27
N GLN A 89 -7.43 7.92 -8.37
CA GLN A 89 -7.19 9.25 -8.91
C GLN A 89 -7.59 9.35 -10.39
N SER A 90 -7.25 8.34 -11.19
CA SER A 90 -7.64 8.26 -12.60
C SER A 90 -9.16 8.18 -12.77
N ILE A 91 -9.83 7.30 -12.02
CA ILE A 91 -11.30 7.18 -12.04
C ILE A 91 -11.95 8.51 -11.65
N SER A 92 -11.48 9.14 -10.56
CA SER A 92 -12.01 10.42 -10.10
C SER A 92 -11.80 11.54 -11.12
N GLY A 93 -10.65 11.54 -11.81
CA GLY A 93 -10.35 12.47 -12.89
C GLY A 93 -11.29 12.27 -14.08
N ASN A 94 -11.53 11.03 -14.50
CA ASN A 94 -12.43 10.70 -15.60
C ASN A 94 -13.87 11.13 -15.31
N PHE A 95 -14.36 10.94 -14.08
CA PHE A 95 -15.69 11.41 -13.70
C PHE A 95 -15.81 12.94 -13.72
N ARG A 96 -14.79 13.66 -13.24
CA ARG A 96 -14.77 15.13 -13.32
C ARG A 96 -14.78 15.62 -14.76
N TYR A 97 -13.96 15.00 -15.62
CA TYR A 97 -13.93 15.34 -17.04
C TYR A 97 -15.26 15.04 -17.73
N ALA A 98 -15.88 13.90 -17.43
CA ALA A 98 -17.21 13.57 -17.94
C ALA A 98 -18.27 14.57 -17.47
N ASP A 99 -18.23 15.00 -16.21
CA ASP A 99 -19.15 16.02 -15.67
C ASP A 99 -18.97 17.38 -16.37
N GLU A 100 -17.73 17.79 -16.61
CA GLU A 100 -17.43 19.03 -17.35
C GLU A 100 -17.91 18.95 -18.80
N LEU A 101 -17.68 17.82 -19.47
CA LEU A 101 -18.16 17.58 -20.82
C LEU A 101 -19.69 17.63 -20.87
N LEU A 102 -20.38 16.98 -19.94
CA LEU A 102 -21.84 17.00 -19.87
C LEU A 102 -22.36 18.42 -19.62
N ARG A 103 -21.72 19.20 -18.75
CA ARG A 103 -22.06 20.62 -18.54
C ARG A 103 -21.86 21.47 -19.80
N SER A 104 -20.86 21.15 -20.61
CA SER A 104 -20.63 21.83 -21.89
C SER A 104 -21.72 21.50 -22.92
N LEU A 105 -22.15 20.23 -22.96
CA LEU A 105 -23.28 19.79 -23.79
C LEU A 105 -24.58 20.43 -23.33
N ASP A 106 -24.83 20.51 -22.01
CA ASP A 106 -25.99 21.18 -21.44
C ASP A 106 -26.10 22.64 -21.96
N LYS A 107 -24.97 23.37 -22.00
CA LYS A 107 -24.92 24.74 -22.54
C LYS A 107 -25.16 24.80 -24.04
N LEU A 108 -24.68 23.81 -24.80
CA LEU A 108 -24.88 23.76 -26.24
C LEU A 108 -26.35 23.48 -26.60
N VAL A 109 -26.98 22.55 -25.87
CA VAL A 109 -28.36 22.14 -26.08
C VAL A 109 -29.34 23.26 -25.77
N GLU A 110 -29.02 24.21 -24.87
CA GLU A 110 -29.87 25.38 -24.61
C GLU A 110 -30.18 26.21 -25.86
N LYS A 111 -29.30 26.22 -26.88
CA LYS A 111 -29.54 26.93 -28.14
C LYS A 111 -30.69 26.31 -28.95
N TYR A 112 -30.96 25.03 -28.76
CA TYR A 112 -32.02 24.31 -29.47
C TYR A 112 -33.39 24.47 -28.81
N ARG A 113 -33.48 25.09 -27.63
CA ARG A 113 -34.74 25.28 -26.89
C ARG A 113 -35.88 25.84 -27.75
N ASN A 114 -35.57 26.82 -28.59
CA ASN A 114 -36.55 27.49 -29.45
C ASN A 114 -36.51 27.04 -30.92
N ILE A 115 -35.50 26.25 -31.30
CA ILE A 115 -35.29 25.78 -32.69
C ILE A 115 -35.90 24.39 -32.86
N ASP A 116 -35.64 23.51 -31.90
CA ASP A 116 -36.15 22.14 -31.84
C ASP A 116 -36.50 21.81 -30.38
N PRO A 117 -37.73 22.18 -29.94
CA PRO A 117 -38.17 21.92 -28.58
C PRO A 117 -38.28 20.44 -28.24
N GLU A 118 -38.56 19.57 -29.23
CA GLU A 118 -38.69 18.13 -29.03
C GLU A 118 -37.33 17.52 -28.67
N PHE A 119 -36.29 17.87 -29.42
CA PHE A 119 -34.91 17.49 -29.11
C PHE A 119 -34.46 18.00 -27.74
N PHE A 120 -34.71 19.28 -27.43
CA PHE A 120 -34.34 19.88 -26.14
C PHE A 120 -34.99 19.15 -24.95
N ASN A 121 -36.29 18.89 -25.04
CA ASN A 121 -37.03 18.21 -23.98
C ASN A 121 -36.58 16.75 -23.82
N GLY A 122 -36.38 16.02 -24.93
CA GLY A 122 -35.87 14.66 -24.91
C GLY A 122 -34.49 14.57 -24.25
N TYR A 123 -33.58 15.50 -24.57
CA TYR A 123 -32.26 15.58 -23.94
C TYR A 123 -32.35 15.86 -22.43
N LYS A 124 -33.15 16.86 -22.00
CA LYS A 124 -33.32 17.19 -20.58
C LYS A 124 -33.92 16.03 -19.78
N SER A 125 -34.90 15.32 -20.34
CA SER A 125 -35.48 14.13 -19.70
C SER A 125 -34.43 13.03 -19.51
N ALA A 126 -33.60 12.77 -20.52
CA ALA A 126 -32.51 11.79 -20.44
C ALA A 126 -31.40 12.20 -19.45
N ARG A 127 -31.17 13.51 -19.25
CA ARG A 127 -30.14 14.07 -18.35
C ARG A 127 -30.50 13.98 -16.86
N THR A 128 -31.72 13.56 -16.52
CA THR A 128 -32.20 13.45 -15.12
C THR A 128 -31.25 12.60 -14.28
N ILE A 129 -30.54 13.25 -13.35
CA ILE A 129 -29.66 12.56 -12.41
C ILE A 129 -30.53 11.89 -11.35
N LYS A 130 -30.64 10.56 -11.42
CA LYS A 130 -31.25 9.77 -10.34
C LYS A 130 -30.25 9.66 -9.21
N ASP A 131 -30.45 10.41 -8.14
CA ASP A 131 -29.71 10.20 -6.90
C ASP A 131 -30.18 8.87 -6.29
N LEU A 132 -29.39 7.82 -6.50
CA LEU A 132 -29.57 6.52 -5.86
C LEU A 132 -29.18 6.69 -4.39
N GLY A 133 -30.06 7.33 -3.61
CA GLY A 133 -29.79 7.78 -2.26
C GLY A 133 -29.04 6.74 -1.45
N MET A 134 -27.77 7.04 -1.12
CA MET A 134 -27.02 6.23 -0.17
C MET A 134 -27.74 6.34 1.18
N ARG A 135 -28.27 5.21 1.68
CA ARG A 135 -28.87 5.09 3.01
C ARG A 135 -27.78 5.35 4.07
N ARG A 136 -27.47 6.62 4.34
CA ARG A 136 -26.54 7.02 5.40
C ARG A 136 -27.10 6.53 6.74
N LYS A 137 -26.19 6.03 7.58
CA LYS A 137 -26.36 5.42 8.92
C LYS A 137 -27.13 6.26 9.97
N ALA A 138 -28.20 6.99 9.63
CA ALA A 138 -29.05 7.66 10.59
C ALA A 138 -29.87 6.66 11.45
N ILE A 139 -30.08 5.44 10.98
CA ILE A 139 -30.81 4.38 11.70
C ILE A 139 -30.01 3.84 12.91
N LEU A 140 -28.67 3.83 12.85
CA LEU A 140 -27.84 3.28 13.95
C LEU A 140 -27.80 4.18 15.19
N THR A 141 -28.01 5.49 15.04
CA THR A 141 -28.08 6.43 16.18
C THR A 141 -29.43 6.32 16.90
N GLN A 142 -30.52 6.08 16.17
CA GLN A 142 -31.85 5.93 16.75
C GLN A 142 -32.03 4.61 17.52
N LEU A 143 -31.42 3.52 17.04
CA LEU A 143 -31.41 2.23 17.75
C LEU A 143 -30.57 2.27 19.04
N LYS A 144 -29.46 3.02 19.06
CA LYS A 144 -28.65 3.21 20.27
C LYS A 144 -29.34 4.07 21.34
N HIS A 145 -30.19 5.01 20.94
CA HIS A 145 -30.96 5.81 21.89
C HIS A 145 -32.17 5.07 22.47
N LYS A 146 -32.77 4.14 21.71
CA LYS A 146 -33.88 3.31 22.20
C LYS A 146 -33.41 2.22 23.17
N ALA A 147 -32.29 1.55 22.88
CA ALA A 147 -31.71 0.52 23.76
C ALA A 147 -31.05 1.04 25.06
N ARG A 148 -31.15 2.34 25.35
CA ARG A 148 -30.61 2.97 26.57
C ARG A 148 -31.69 3.52 27.50
N ASN A 149 -32.95 3.48 27.05
CA ASN A 149 -34.13 3.97 27.77
C ASN A 149 -35.16 2.84 28.05
N ASP A 150 -34.82 1.59 27.71
CA ASP A 150 -35.48 0.36 28.17
C ASP A 150 -34.51 -0.34 29.14
#